data_AF-A0A1X7SL45-F1
#
_entry.id   AF-A0A1X7SL45-F1
#
_cell.length_a   1.000
_cell.length_b   1.000
_cell.length_c   1.000
_cell.angle_alpha   90.00
_cell.angle_beta   90.00
_cell.angle_gamma   90.00
#
_symmetry.space_group_name_H-M   'P 1'
#
loop_
_entity.id
_entity.type
_entity.pdbx_description
1 polymer ?
#
loop_
_entity_poly.entity_id
_entity_poly.type
_entity_poly.pdbx_seq_one_letter_code
_entity_poly.pdbx_strand_id
1 'polypeptide(L)'
;MAQFSKEEVSFVEDLPKHVEIECPVCLNILTDPHLVSCCGHNFCGSCIERVKASNGSCPMCKEKEYIVVVNKERFRIINGLEVYCSNKEKGCEWKGELKNMSTHLNKEKREGECQYEEVKC
;
A
#
# COMPACT_ATOMS: atom_id res chain seq x y z
N MET A 1 -1.75 9.69 -1.28
CA MET A 1 -1.87 8.52 -2.18
C MET A 1 -3.05 7.70 -1.69
N ALA A 2 -3.87 7.15 -2.58
CA ALA A 2 -4.96 6.27 -2.14
C ALA A 2 -4.35 5.05 -1.45
N GLN A 3 -4.90 4.68 -0.29
CA GLN A 3 -4.57 3.41 0.37
C GLN A 3 -5.57 2.38 -0.14
N PHE A 4 -5.06 1.26 -0.65
CA PHE A 4 -5.86 0.13 -1.09
C PHE A 4 -5.66 -1.02 -0.09
N SER A 5 -6.72 -1.75 0.22
CA SER A 5 -6.58 -3.03 0.92
C SER A 5 -6.04 -4.09 -0.03
N LYS A 6 -5.53 -5.20 0.52
CA LYS A 6 -5.05 -6.31 -0.30
C LYS A 6 -6.20 -7.03 -1.01
N GLU A 7 -7.38 -7.04 -0.39
CA GLU A 7 -8.58 -7.69 -0.89
C GLU A 7 -9.25 -6.90 -2.02
N GLU A 8 -9.11 -5.56 -2.02
CA GLU A 8 -9.65 -4.67 -3.06
C GLU A 8 -8.83 -4.71 -4.36
N VAL A 9 -7.63 -5.29 -4.33
CA VAL A 9 -6.66 -5.24 -5.43
C VAL A 9 -6.50 -6.63 -6.04
N SER A 10 -6.75 -6.73 -7.34
CA SER A 10 -6.48 -7.93 -8.12
C SER A 10 -5.08 -7.84 -8.74
N PHE A 11 -4.17 -8.72 -8.33
CA PHE A 11 -2.81 -8.79 -8.87
C PHE A 11 -2.76 -9.54 -10.20
N VAL A 12 -1.90 -9.09 -11.12
CA VAL A 12 -1.69 -9.75 -12.42
C VAL A 12 -0.90 -11.04 -12.27
N GLU A 13 0.10 -11.02 -11.39
CA GLU A 13 0.94 -12.17 -11.05
C GLU A 13 0.80 -12.51 -9.56
N ASP A 14 1.19 -13.73 -9.20
CA ASP A 14 1.25 -14.16 -7.81
C ASP A 14 2.25 -13.29 -7.02
N LEU A 15 1.85 -12.89 -5.82
CA LEU A 15 2.74 -12.14 -4.93
C LEU A 15 3.98 -12.98 -4.57
N PRO A 16 5.16 -12.37 -4.45
CA PRO A 16 6.34 -13.08 -3.98
C PRO A 16 6.10 -13.69 -2.59
N LYS A 17 6.33 -15.01 -2.45
CA LYS A 17 5.95 -15.81 -1.26
C LYS A 17 6.44 -15.27 0.09
N HIS A 18 7.52 -14.48 0.10
CA HIS A 18 8.16 -13.97 1.32
C HIS A 18 8.10 -12.45 1.43
N VAL A 19 7.21 -11.80 0.67
CA VAL A 19 7.04 -10.35 0.71
C VAL A 19 5.72 -10.02 1.38
N GLU A 20 5.81 -9.56 2.62
CA GLU A 20 4.68 -8.92 3.31
C GLU A 20 4.46 -7.52 2.73
N ILE A 21 3.26 -7.29 2.22
CA ILE A 21 2.86 -6.01 1.61
C ILE A 21 1.82 -5.27 2.44
N GLU A 22 1.29 -5.86 3.51
CA GLU A 22 0.22 -5.30 4.33
C GLU A 22 0.79 -4.63 5.58
N CYS A 23 0.24 -3.49 5.95
CA CYS A 23 0.58 -2.78 7.17
C CYS A 23 -0.16 -3.39 8.38
N PRO A 24 0.54 -3.88 9.41
CA PRO A 24 -0.12 -4.46 10.59
C PRO A 24 -0.96 -3.48 11.43
N VAL A 25 -0.89 -2.17 11.14
CA VAL A 25 -1.61 -1.12 11.88
C VAL A 25 -2.90 -0.71 11.19
N CYS A 26 -2.89 -0.55 9.87
CA CYS A 26 -4.06 -0.08 9.11
C CYS A 26 -4.66 -1.16 8.20
N LEU A 27 -4.03 -2.33 8.10
CA LEU A 27 -4.46 -3.47 7.28
C LEU A 27 -4.59 -3.17 5.78
N ASN A 28 -4.01 -2.05 5.34
CA ASN A 28 -3.90 -1.68 3.93
C ASN A 28 -2.52 -2.06 3.39
N ILE A 29 -2.40 -2.08 2.06
CA ILE A 29 -1.09 -2.20 1.40
C ILE A 29 -0.18 -1.06 1.88
N LEU A 30 1.06 -1.42 2.24
CA LEU A 30 2.07 -0.52 2.77
C LEU A 30 2.28 0.67 1.82
N THR A 31 1.98 1.87 2.33
CA THR A 31 2.29 3.13 1.65
C THR A 31 3.49 3.76 2.33
N ASP A 32 4.54 4.03 1.56
CA ASP A 32 5.82 4.55 2.09
C ASP A 32 6.35 3.67 3.25
N PRO A 33 6.76 2.43 2.96
CA PRO A 33 7.10 1.44 3.98
C PRO A 33 8.30 1.87 4.81
N HIS A 34 8.13 1.80 6.13
CA HIS A 34 9.15 2.07 7.13
C HIS A 34 9.44 0.79 7.93
N LEU A 35 10.72 0.43 8.01
CA LEU A 35 11.24 -0.70 8.76
C LEU A 35 11.54 -0.29 10.20
N VAL A 36 11.14 -1.11 11.17
CA VAL A 36 11.56 -0.94 12.57
C VAL A 36 12.77 -1.81 12.90
N SER A 37 13.76 -1.26 13.59
CA SER A 37 15.02 -1.95 13.89
C SER A 37 14.89 -3.11 14.88
N CYS A 38 13.89 -3.08 15.76
CA CYS A 38 13.73 -4.06 16.83
C CYS A 38 13.28 -5.46 16.34
N CYS A 39 12.52 -5.52 15.25
CA CYS A 39 11.97 -6.78 14.74
C CYS A 39 11.92 -6.90 13.22
N GLY A 40 12.34 -5.87 12.47
CA GLY A 40 12.38 -5.93 11.00
C GLY A 40 11.02 -5.92 10.29
N HIS A 41 9.93 -5.61 10.99
CA HIS A 41 8.60 -5.48 10.37
C HIS A 41 8.45 -4.12 9.69
N ASN A 42 7.61 -4.06 8.66
CA ASN A 42 7.34 -2.84 7.90
C ASN A 42 5.95 -2.29 8.26
N PHE A 43 5.82 -0.97 8.24
CA PHE A 43 4.57 -0.25 8.45
C PHE A 43 4.47 0.89 7.44
N CYS A 44 3.26 1.41 7.20
CA CYS A 44 3.14 2.70 6.52
C CYS A 44 3.87 3.77 7.32
N GLY A 45 4.57 4.70 6.66
CA GLY A 45 5.27 5.80 7.33
C GLY A 45 4.37 6.54 8.30
N SER A 46 3.19 6.97 7.81
CA SER A 46 2.18 7.66 8.63
C SER A 46 1.65 6.83 9.81
N CYS A 47 1.70 5.50 9.74
CA CYS A 47 1.24 4.63 10.82
C CYS A 47 2.28 4.54 11.93
N ILE A 48 3.54 4.24 11.59
CA ILE A 48 4.59 4.10 12.60
C ILE A 48 4.99 5.45 13.19
N GLU A 49 4.92 6.54 12.41
CA GLU A 49 5.13 7.90 12.92
C GLU A 49 4.10 8.26 14.00
N ARG A 50 2.82 7.92 13.79
CA ARG A 50 1.76 8.15 14.78
C ARG A 50 2.00 7.34 16.06
N VAL A 51 2.44 6.08 15.94
CA VAL A 51 2.80 5.25 17.11
C VAL A 51 3.96 5.87 17.87
N LYS A 52 4.99 6.34 17.16
CA LYS A 52 6.16 6.98 17.78
C LYS A 52 5.78 8.31 18.44
N ALA A 53 4.92 9.11 17.82
CA ALA A 53 4.43 10.38 18.35
C ALA A 53 3.61 10.23 19.64
N SER A 54 2.98 9.08 19.87
CA SER A 54 2.28 8.75 21.11
C SER A 54 3.15 8.02 22.14
N ASN A 55 4.48 7.99 21.96
CA ASN A 55 5.43 7.20 22.75
C ASN A 55 5.05 5.71 22.83
N GLY A 56 4.42 5.19 21.77
CA GLY A 56 3.99 3.81 21.67
C GLY A 56 5.14 2.84 21.40
N SER A 57 5.02 1.64 21.96
CA SER A 57 5.91 0.53 21.64
C SER A 57 5.65 -0.02 20.23
N CYS A 58 6.63 -0.76 19.70
CA CYS A 58 6.50 -1.46 18.43
C CYS A 58 5.20 -2.29 18.40
N PRO A 59 4.32 -2.10 17.39
CA PRO A 59 3.06 -2.82 17.33
C PRO A 59 3.21 -4.35 17.31
N MET A 60 4.31 -4.85 16.72
CA MET A 60 4.57 -6.27 16.50
C MET A 60 5.22 -6.98 17.70
N CYS A 61 6.31 -6.43 18.25
CA CYS A 61 7.07 -7.08 19.33
C CYS A 61 6.98 -6.40 20.69
N LYS A 62 6.28 -5.25 20.79
CA LYS A 62 6.11 -4.45 22.01
C LYS A 62 7.39 -3.83 22.58
N GLU A 63 8.51 -3.87 21.85
CA GLU A 63 9.74 -3.16 22.19
C GLU A 63 9.50 -1.64 22.25
N LYS A 64 10.01 -0.97 23.29
CA LYS A 64 9.87 0.48 23.48
C LYS A 64 10.93 1.26 22.72
N GLU A 65 12.12 0.70 22.61
CA GLU A 65 13.24 1.35 21.94
C GLU A 65 13.44 0.79 20.54
N TYR A 66 13.09 1.59 19.53
CA TYR A 66 13.30 1.21 18.14
C TYR A 66 13.57 2.44 17.26
N ILE A 67 14.39 2.23 16.24
CA ILE A 67 14.63 3.19 15.18
C ILE A 67 13.69 2.84 14.04
N VAL A 68 13.18 3.88 13.37
CA VAL A 68 12.35 3.77 12.18
C VAL A 68 13.18 4.21 10.99
N VAL A 69 13.27 3.38 9.95
CA VAL A 69 14.07 3.65 8.75
C VAL A 69 13.22 3.44 7.51
N VAL A 70 13.28 4.38 6.55
CA VAL A 70 12.59 4.24 5.26
C VAL A 70 13.11 3.01 4.51
N ASN A 71 12.22 2.11 4.10
CA ASN A 71 12.58 0.90 3.37
C ASN A 71 12.35 1.09 1.86
N LYS A 72 13.35 1.66 1.18
CA LYS A 72 13.29 1.94 -0.27
C LYS A 72 13.20 0.68 -1.14
N GLU A 73 13.71 -0.46 -0.65
CA GLU A 73 13.56 -1.73 -1.37
C GLU A 73 12.10 -2.16 -1.35
N ARG A 74 11.49 -2.19 -0.15
CA ARG A 74 10.08 -2.56 0.00
C ARG A 74 9.17 -1.61 -0.77
N PHE A 75 9.47 -0.31 -0.78
CA PHE A 75 8.75 0.68 -1.59
C PHE A 75 8.78 0.34 -3.09
N ARG A 76 9.95 -0.03 -3.64
CA ARG A 76 10.11 -0.38 -5.05
C ARG A 76 9.36 -1.65 -5.42
N ILE A 77 9.43 -2.67 -4.57
CA ILE A 77 8.72 -3.94 -4.78
C ILE A 77 7.21 -3.67 -4.84
N ILE A 78 6.65 -3.01 -3.82
CA ILE A 78 5.20 -2.80 -3.71
C ILE A 78 4.68 -1.92 -4.85
N ASN A 79 5.38 -0.84 -5.17
CA ASN A 79 4.96 0.05 -6.24
C ASN A 79 5.07 -0.57 -7.63
N GLY A 80 5.96 -1.55 -7.81
CA GLY A 80 6.15 -2.27 -9.06
C GLY A 80 5.21 -3.47 -9.23
N LEU A 81 4.38 -3.81 -8.23
CA LEU A 81 3.39 -4.88 -8.38
C LEU A 81 2.40 -4.51 -9.48
N GLU A 82 2.24 -5.40 -10.46
CA GLU A 82 1.22 -5.23 -11.49
C GLU A 82 -0.16 -5.66 -10.98
N VAL A 83 -1.14 -4.79 -11.21
CA VAL A 83 -2.51 -4.93 -10.71
C VAL A 83 -3.51 -4.60 -11.81
N TYR A 84 -4.67 -5.25 -11.78
CA TYR A 84 -5.83 -4.87 -12.57
C TYR A 84 -6.58 -3.73 -11.89
N CYS A 85 -7.25 -2.89 -12.69
CA CYS A 85 -8.17 -1.88 -12.18
C CYS A 85 -9.20 -2.50 -11.23
N SER A 86 -9.55 -1.81 -10.14
CA SER A 86 -10.60 -2.22 -9.21
C SER A 86 -11.97 -2.38 -9.88
N ASN A 87 -12.17 -1.75 -11.05
CA ASN A 87 -13.38 -1.89 -11.87
C ASN A 87 -13.26 -2.98 -12.96
N LYS A 88 -12.32 -3.92 -12.86
CA LYS A 88 -12.15 -5.03 -13.81
C LYS A 88 -13.45 -5.80 -14.02
N GLU A 89 -14.19 -6.09 -12.95
CA GLU A 89 -15.48 -6.80 -13.02
C GLU A 89 -16.56 -6.00 -13.75
N LYS A 90 -16.43 -4.66 -13.79
CA LYS A 90 -17.33 -3.78 -14.54
C LYS A 90 -16.95 -3.68 -16.03
N GLY A 91 -15.78 -4.19 -16.42
CA GLY A 91 -15.28 -4.21 -17.79
C GLY A 91 -14.04 -3.35 -18.03
N CYS A 92 -13.43 -2.76 -17.00
CA CYS A 92 -12.17 -2.03 -17.19
C CYS A 92 -11.01 -2.98 -17.50
N GLU A 93 -10.37 -2.81 -18.65
CA GLU A 93 -9.24 -3.66 -19.08
C GLU A 93 -7.87 -3.17 -18.60
N TRP A 94 -7.83 -2.04 -17.89
CA TRP A 94 -6.58 -1.46 -17.45
C TRP A 94 -5.85 -2.39 -16.47
N LYS A 95 -4.54 -2.52 -16.71
CA LYS A 95 -3.59 -3.10 -15.79
C LYS A 95 -2.29 -2.31 -15.81
N GLY A 96 -1.56 -2.32 -14.71
CA GLY A 96 -0.24 -1.71 -14.62
C GLY A 96 0.28 -1.69 -13.20
N GLU A 97 1.39 -0.98 -12.98
CA GLU A 97 2.01 -0.85 -11.67
C GLU A 97 1.05 -0.21 -10.65
N LEU A 98 1.03 -0.74 -9.42
CA LEU A 98 0.18 -0.29 -8.32
C LEU A 98 0.29 1.22 -8.07
N LYS A 99 1.48 1.80 -8.22
CA LYS A 99 1.71 3.26 -8.07
C LYS A 99 0.90 4.10 -9.05
N ASN A 100 0.54 3.54 -10.21
CA ASN A 100 -0.20 4.22 -11.27
C ASN A 100 -1.73 4.04 -11.15
N MET A 101 -2.20 3.12 -10.29
CA MET A 101 -3.64 2.86 -10.08
C MET A 101 -4.40 4.14 -9.70
N SER A 102 -3.86 4.93 -8.76
CA SER A 102 -4.50 6.18 -8.34
C SER A 102 -4.61 7.19 -9.48
N THR A 103 -3.65 7.21 -10.41
CA THR A 103 -3.69 8.11 -11.58
C THR A 103 -4.73 7.64 -12.57
N HIS A 104 -4.79 6.33 -12.85
CA HIS A 104 -5.81 5.74 -13.73
C HIS A 104 -7.24 6.03 -13.24
N LEU A 105 -7.48 5.92 -11.92
CA LEU A 105 -8.79 6.19 -11.31
C LEU A 105 -9.15 7.69 -11.26
N ASN A 106 -8.18 8.59 -11.44
CA ASN A 106 -8.40 10.04 -11.26
C ASN A 106 -8.91 10.71 -12.55
N LYS A 107 -10.22 10.91 -12.65
CA LYS A 107 -10.88 11.57 -13.78
C LYS A 107 -10.60 13.07 -13.94
N GLU A 108 -10.04 13.75 -12.92
CA GLU A 108 -9.74 15.19 -13.00
C GLU A 108 -8.45 15.49 -13.78
N LYS A 109 -7.62 14.46 -14.01
CA LYS A 109 -6.38 14.60 -14.79
C LYS A 109 -6.64 14.18 -16.24
N ARG A 110 -5.98 14.85 -17.18
CA ARG A 110 -6.00 14.55 -18.64
C ARG A 110 -5.63 13.09 -19.01
N GLU A 111 -5.15 12.29 -18.06
CA GLU A 111 -4.63 10.93 -18.25
C GLU A 111 -5.40 9.86 -17.44
N GLY A 112 -6.48 10.22 -16.73
CA GLY A 112 -7.31 9.27 -15.98
C GLY A 112 -8.40 8.64 -16.85
N GLU A 113 -8.11 7.47 -17.42
CA GLU A 113 -8.98 6.80 -18.41
C GLU A 113 -9.98 5.80 -17.80
N CYS A 114 -10.10 5.71 -16.47
CA CYS A 114 -11.05 4.75 -15.89
C CYS A 114 -12.51 5.14 -16.23
N GLN A 115 -13.12 4.36 -17.12
CA GLN A 115 -14.49 4.57 -17.59
C GLN A 115 -15.57 4.30 -16.52
N TYR A 116 -15.19 3.80 -15.35
CA TYR A 116 -16.08 3.37 -14.27
C TYR A 116 -15.76 4.09 -12.96
N GLU A 117 -16.79 4.42 -12.17
CA GLU A 117 -16.66 5.12 -10.88
C GLU A 117 -17.67 4.58 -9.87
N GLU A 118 -17.32 4.64 -8.58
CA GLU A 118 -18.27 4.45 -7.49
C GLU A 118 -19.05 5.75 -7.27
N VAL A 119 -20.30 5.78 -7.72
CA VAL A 119 -21.23 6.86 -7.36
C VAL A 119 -21.75 6.56 -5.95
N LYS A 120 -21.31 7.35 -4.96
CA LYS A 120 -21.93 7.34 -3.63
C LYS A 120 -23.33 7.97 -3.76
N CYS A 121 -24.33 7.14 -3.49
CA CYS A 121 -25.74 7.54 -3.31
C CYS A 121 -25.85 8.52 -2.14
#